data_AF-A0A357F6H0-F1
#
_entry.id   AF-A0A357F6H0-F1
#
_cell.length_a   1.000
_cell.length_b   1.000
_cell.length_c   1.000
_cell.angle_alpha   90.00
_cell.angle_beta   90.00
_cell.angle_gamma   90.00
#
_symmetry.space_group_name_H-M   'P 1'
#
loop_
_entity.id
_entity.type
_entity.pdbx_description
1 polymer ?
#
loop_
_entity_poly.entity_id
_entity_poly.type
_entity_poly.pdbx_seq_one_letter_code
_entity_poly.pdbx_strand_id
1 'polypeptide(L)'
;MKIPAVAGISNALRHLSTGDTAIVDGYHGEVIINPTQETLIEYKTRAEKPHELNHFGDEVPAETKETLDGRRIYIRANSDLPSVYRKARQLGAEGIGLYRAEFLFNKFNGFPSERQQFDAYRDIAKSAADDGARIRLFDIGIGQIMDHGVEREKNPALGLRAVRLGLVLRQELETQIRAIIRASFYGRLD
;
A
#
# COMPACT_ATOMS: atom_id res chain seq x y z
N MET A 1 0.16 3.50 -7.88
CA MET A 1 0.27 3.65 -9.34
C MET A 1 -1.14 3.50 -9.91
N LYS A 2 -1.60 4.40 -10.80
CA LYS A 2 -2.93 4.32 -11.45
C LYS A 2 -2.80 3.58 -12.79
N ILE A 3 -2.32 2.33 -12.75
CA ILE A 3 -2.09 1.51 -13.95
C ILE A 3 -2.96 0.26 -13.80
N PRO A 4 -3.86 -0.05 -14.76
CA PRO A 4 -4.63 -1.28 -14.76
C PRO A 4 -3.72 -2.51 -14.73
N ALA A 5 -4.09 -3.52 -13.95
CA ALA A 5 -3.34 -4.77 -13.85
C ALA A 5 -4.30 -5.94 -13.67
N VAL A 6 -3.98 -7.05 -14.34
CA VAL A 6 -4.63 -8.36 -14.16
C VAL A 6 -3.50 -9.36 -13.89
N ALA A 7 -3.65 -10.17 -12.85
CA ALA A 7 -2.65 -11.16 -12.43
C ALA A 7 -3.26 -12.58 -12.40
N GLY A 8 -2.41 -13.60 -12.49
CA GLY A 8 -2.86 -15.00 -12.44
C GLY A 8 -3.41 -15.55 -13.76
N ILE A 9 -3.15 -14.89 -14.88
CA ILE A 9 -3.57 -15.36 -16.21
C ILE A 9 -2.72 -16.57 -16.61
N SER A 10 -3.35 -17.74 -16.62
CA SER A 10 -2.69 -18.98 -17.02
C SER A 10 -2.27 -18.92 -18.48
N ASN A 11 -1.04 -19.37 -18.78
CA ASN A 11 -0.49 -19.43 -20.14
C ASN A 11 -0.42 -18.10 -20.91
N ALA A 12 -0.50 -16.93 -20.25
CA ALA A 12 -0.48 -15.63 -20.93
C ALA A 12 0.70 -15.48 -21.91
N LEU A 13 1.90 -15.90 -21.49
CA LEU A 13 3.11 -15.84 -22.31
C LEU A 13 3.09 -16.78 -23.54
N ARG A 14 2.15 -17.72 -23.62
CA ARG A 14 1.97 -18.56 -24.82
C ARG A 14 1.08 -17.89 -25.87
N HIS A 15 0.28 -16.92 -25.46
CA HIS A 15 -0.66 -16.21 -26.32
C HIS A 15 -0.21 -14.81 -26.68
N LEU A 16 0.80 -14.26 -25.99
CA LEU A 16 1.37 -12.94 -26.20
C LEU A 16 2.72 -13.02 -26.91
N SER A 17 2.88 -12.20 -27.95
CA SER A 17 4.14 -11.94 -28.64
C SER A 17 4.51 -10.47 -28.53
N THR A 18 5.80 -10.18 -28.56
CA THR A 18 6.29 -8.79 -28.63
C THR A 18 5.70 -8.10 -29.86
N GLY A 19 5.00 -6.99 -29.64
CA GLY A 19 4.34 -6.22 -30.70
C GLY A 19 2.84 -6.46 -30.83
N ASP A 20 2.27 -7.44 -30.15
CA ASP A 20 0.82 -7.63 -30.09
C ASP A 20 0.13 -6.40 -29.47
N THR A 21 -1.04 -6.07 -30.00
CA THR A 21 -1.93 -5.09 -29.37
C THR A 21 -2.75 -5.80 -28.31
N ALA A 22 -2.75 -5.29 -27.08
CA ALA A 22 -3.52 -5.87 -25.98
C ALA A 22 -4.29 -4.82 -25.19
N ILE A 23 -5.47 -5.20 -24.72
CA ILE A 23 -6.29 -4.44 -23.77
C ILE A 23 -6.21 -5.13 -22.41
N VAL A 24 -6.01 -4.35 -21.35
CA VAL A 24 -6.02 -4.82 -19.96
C VAL A 24 -7.26 -4.27 -19.26
N ASP A 25 -8.29 -5.08 -19.10
CA ASP A 25 -9.51 -4.72 -18.36
C ASP A 25 -9.36 -5.12 -16.89
N GLY A 26 -8.90 -4.16 -16.08
CA GLY A 26 -8.76 -4.35 -14.63
C GLY A 26 -10.08 -4.43 -13.86
N TYR A 27 -11.22 -4.08 -14.47
CA TYR A 27 -12.53 -4.17 -13.83
C TYR A 27 -13.11 -5.58 -13.91
N HIS A 28 -12.99 -6.21 -15.09
CA HIS A 28 -13.47 -7.58 -15.31
C HIS A 28 -12.39 -8.65 -15.12
N GLY A 29 -11.12 -8.24 -15.00
CA GLY A 29 -10.00 -9.17 -14.83
C GLY A 29 -9.61 -9.87 -16.14
N GLU A 30 -9.73 -9.18 -17.27
CA GLU A 30 -9.55 -9.76 -18.60
C GLU A 30 -8.38 -9.13 -19.36
N VAL A 31 -7.76 -9.91 -20.25
CA VAL A 31 -6.78 -9.42 -21.22
C VAL A 31 -7.22 -9.86 -22.62
N ILE A 32 -7.43 -8.89 -23.50
CA ILE A 32 -7.85 -9.13 -24.89
C ILE A 32 -6.64 -8.91 -25.78
N ILE A 33 -6.21 -9.96 -26.47
CA ILE A 33 -5.04 -9.95 -27.36
C ILE A 33 -5.52 -9.82 -28.79
N ASN A 34 -4.87 -8.95 -29.56
CA ASN A 34 -5.21 -8.65 -30.95
C ASN A 34 -6.72 -8.35 -31.12
N PRO A 35 -7.25 -7.35 -30.37
CA PRO A 35 -8.67 -6.99 -30.41
C PRO A 35 -9.08 -6.55 -31.81
N THR A 36 -10.34 -6.74 -32.16
CA THR A 36 -10.89 -6.14 -33.38
C THR A 36 -10.89 -4.62 -33.28
N GLN A 37 -10.98 -3.93 -34.41
CA GLN A 37 -11.11 -2.48 -34.41
C GLN A 37 -12.36 -2.01 -33.66
N GLU A 38 -13.48 -2.76 -33.74
CA GLU A 38 -14.68 -2.43 -32.97
C GLU A 38 -14.41 -2.50 -31.47
N THR A 39 -13.80 -3.59 -30.98
CA THR A 39 -13.44 -3.75 -29.57
C THR A 39 -12.48 -2.65 -29.12
N LEU A 40 -11.49 -2.30 -29.95
CA LEU A 40 -10.52 -1.26 -29.61
C LEU A 40 -11.18 0.12 -29.49
N ILE A 41 -12.13 0.44 -30.36
CA ILE A 41 -12.92 1.69 -30.29
C ILE A 41 -13.83 1.70 -29.06
N GLU A 42 -14.51 0.58 -28.77
CA GLU A 42 -15.37 0.43 -27.60
C GLU A 42 -14.59 0.69 -26.31
N TYR A 43 -13.45 0.03 -26.14
CA TYR A 43 -12.63 0.17 -24.93
C TYR A 43 -12.00 1.56 -24.80
N LYS A 44 -11.60 2.19 -25.92
CA LYS A 44 -11.15 3.60 -25.90
C LYS A 44 -12.28 4.52 -25.43
N THR A 45 -13.47 4.35 -25.99
CA THR A 45 -14.64 5.14 -25.59
C THR A 45 -14.98 4.92 -24.11
N ARG A 46 -14.88 3.69 -23.62
CA ARG A 46 -15.11 3.34 -22.20
C ARG A 46 -14.05 3.93 -21.27
N ALA A 47 -12.80 4.02 -21.72
CA ALA A 47 -11.71 4.64 -20.96
C ALA A 47 -11.78 6.18 -20.96
N GLU A 48 -12.31 6.77 -22.03
CA GLU A 48 -12.52 8.22 -22.18
C GLU A 48 -13.76 8.72 -21.45
N LYS A 49 -14.79 7.89 -21.29
CA LYS A 49 -15.90 8.20 -20.39
C LYS A 49 -15.31 8.44 -19.00
N PRO A 50 -15.57 9.59 -18.36
CA PRO A 50 -15.33 9.72 -16.94
C PRO A 50 -16.09 8.57 -16.31
N HIS A 51 -15.39 7.57 -15.77
CA HIS A 51 -16.05 6.51 -15.03
C HIS A 51 -16.98 7.21 -14.05
N GLU A 52 -18.28 6.92 -14.08
CA GLU A 52 -19.24 7.52 -13.15
C GLU A 52 -18.83 7.28 -11.67
N LEU A 53 -17.93 6.33 -11.44
CA LEU A 53 -17.22 6.09 -10.18
C LEU A 53 -16.27 7.23 -9.75
N ASN A 54 -15.77 8.05 -10.67
CA ASN A 54 -14.99 9.26 -10.36
C ASN A 54 -15.89 10.40 -9.83
N HIS A 55 -17.21 10.33 -9.99
CA HIS A 55 -18.12 11.29 -9.35
C HIS A 55 -18.27 11.08 -7.83
N PHE A 56 -17.86 9.93 -7.28
CA PHE A 56 -17.65 9.79 -5.84
C PHE A 56 -16.41 10.55 -5.33
N GLY A 57 -15.58 11.07 -6.24
CA GLY A 57 -14.29 11.67 -5.92
C GLY A 57 -14.29 13.17 -5.65
N ASP A 58 -15.31 13.90 -6.10
CA ASP A 58 -15.37 15.37 -5.94
C ASP A 58 -16.27 15.79 -4.78
N GLU A 59 -17.30 15.00 -4.48
CA GLU A 59 -18.12 15.12 -3.28
C GLU A 59 -18.27 13.71 -2.72
N VAL A 60 -17.35 13.29 -1.85
CA VAL A 60 -17.70 12.24 -0.89
C VAL A 60 -18.88 12.83 -0.14
N PRO A 61 -20.11 12.29 -0.29
CA PRO A 61 -21.22 12.82 0.46
C PRO A 61 -20.80 12.80 1.93
N ALA A 62 -21.21 13.78 2.72
CA ALA A 62 -21.13 13.69 4.17
C ALA A 62 -22.03 12.55 4.72
N GLU A 63 -22.22 11.49 3.94
CA GLU A 63 -22.86 10.26 4.31
C GLU A 63 -22.22 9.76 5.59
N THR A 64 -23.10 9.64 6.57
CA THR A 64 -22.86 8.90 7.79
C THR A 64 -22.20 7.57 7.43
N LYS A 65 -20.98 7.34 7.93
CA LYS A 65 -20.28 6.06 7.81
C LYS A 65 -20.96 5.06 8.73
N GLU A 66 -22.18 4.74 8.41
CA GLU A 66 -23.10 3.94 9.19
C GLU A 66 -23.72 2.90 8.28
N THR A 67 -23.91 1.70 8.81
CA THR A 67 -24.68 0.66 8.14
C THR A 67 -26.16 1.03 8.10
N LEU A 68 -26.96 0.32 7.30
CA LEU A 68 -28.41 0.54 7.19
C LEU A 68 -29.15 0.38 8.53
N ASP A 69 -28.56 -0.32 9.51
CA ASP A 69 -29.05 -0.49 10.88
C ASP A 69 -28.40 0.47 11.89
N GLY A 70 -27.71 1.52 11.42
CA GLY A 70 -27.19 2.62 12.25
C GLY A 70 -25.88 2.35 12.98
N ARG A 71 -25.11 1.32 12.58
CA ARG A 71 -23.80 1.04 13.21
C ARG A 71 -22.70 1.86 12.57
N ARG A 72 -22.05 2.71 13.35
CA ARG A 72 -20.87 3.46 12.90
C ARG A 72 -19.74 2.51 12.51
N ILE A 73 -19.15 2.76 11.35
CA ILE A 73 -17.91 2.15 10.86
C ILE A 73 -16.87 3.23 10.62
N TYR A 74 -15.59 2.85 10.76
CA TYR A 74 -14.46 3.73 10.49
C TYR A 74 -13.77 3.26 9.22
N ILE A 75 -13.67 4.14 8.23
CA ILE A 75 -12.92 3.87 7.00
C ILE A 75 -11.54 4.50 7.17
N ARG A 76 -10.52 3.67 7.40
CA ARG A 76 -9.14 4.14 7.62
C ARG A 76 -8.27 3.76 6.44
N ALA A 77 -7.25 4.56 6.16
CA ALA A 77 -6.36 4.33 5.03
C ALA A 77 -5.25 3.32 5.36
N ASN A 78 -4.90 2.48 4.38
CA ASN A 78 -3.59 1.84 4.35
C ASN A 78 -2.62 2.78 3.63
N SER A 79 -1.50 3.12 4.26
CA SER A 79 -0.62 4.18 3.74
C SER A 79 0.82 3.94 4.13
N ASP A 80 1.74 4.15 3.18
CA ASP A 80 3.18 4.04 3.43
C ASP A 80 3.83 5.43 3.44
N LEU A 81 3.12 6.47 2.98
CA LEU A 81 3.64 7.84 2.83
C LEU A 81 2.61 8.89 3.26
N PRO A 82 3.04 10.03 3.84
CA PRO A 82 2.11 11.10 4.20
C PRO A 82 1.27 11.62 3.01
N SER A 83 1.84 11.63 1.81
CA SER A 83 1.13 12.06 0.59
C SER A 83 -0.01 11.12 0.19
N VAL A 84 0.12 9.82 0.48
CA VAL A 84 -0.93 8.82 0.24
C VAL A 84 -2.08 9.05 1.23
N TYR A 85 -1.76 9.24 2.52
CA TYR A 85 -2.79 9.55 3.52
C TYR A 85 -3.52 10.87 3.23
N ARG A 86 -2.82 11.94 2.83
CA ARG A 86 -3.49 13.22 2.49
C ARG A 86 -4.56 13.05 1.41
N LYS A 87 -4.30 12.24 0.39
CA LYS A 87 -5.29 11.92 -0.66
C LYS A 87 -6.43 11.08 -0.10
N ALA A 88 -6.15 10.08 0.72
CA ALA A 88 -7.19 9.27 1.34
C ALA A 88 -8.07 10.10 2.29
N ARG A 89 -7.50 11.07 3.01
CA ARG A 89 -8.22 12.00 3.87
C ARG A 89 -9.17 12.91 3.08
N GLN A 90 -8.77 13.37 1.90
CA GLN A 90 -9.65 14.09 0.97
C GLN A 90 -10.84 13.23 0.51
N LEU A 91 -10.64 11.91 0.43
CA LEU A 91 -11.68 10.92 0.14
C LEU A 91 -12.43 10.44 1.40
N GLY A 92 -12.30 11.14 2.54
CA GLY A 92 -13.04 10.84 3.75
C GLY A 92 -12.43 9.76 4.66
N ALA A 93 -11.16 9.39 4.54
CA ALA A 93 -10.54 8.46 5.49
C ALA A 93 -10.42 9.06 6.92
N GLU A 94 -10.76 8.27 7.95
CA GLU A 94 -10.60 8.57 9.38
C GLU A 94 -9.29 7.98 9.93
N GLY A 95 -8.17 8.56 9.52
CA GLY A 95 -6.85 8.15 10.02
C GLY A 95 -6.25 7.01 9.22
N ILE A 96 -5.10 6.53 9.72
CA ILE A 96 -4.33 5.46 9.09
C ILE A 96 -4.57 4.16 9.86
N GLY A 97 -5.23 3.21 9.21
CA GLY A 97 -5.53 1.89 9.79
C GLY A 97 -4.34 0.94 9.74
N LEU A 98 -3.42 1.18 8.80
CA LEU A 98 -2.17 0.44 8.65
C LEU A 98 -1.11 1.32 7.98
N TYR A 99 -0.04 1.60 8.70
CA TYR A 99 1.18 2.16 8.14
C TYR A 99 2.24 1.09 7.98
N ARG A 100 2.67 0.84 6.74
CA ARG A 100 3.71 -0.17 6.45
C ARG A 100 5.08 0.50 6.48
N ALA A 101 5.90 0.13 7.46
CA ALA A 101 7.24 0.70 7.61
C ALA A 101 8.24 0.21 6.54
N GLU A 102 7.91 -0.85 5.77
CA GLU A 102 8.83 -1.50 4.82
C GLU A 102 9.44 -0.55 3.77
N PHE A 103 8.72 0.51 3.36
CA PHE A 103 9.27 1.46 2.39
C PHE A 103 10.52 2.19 2.92
N LEU A 104 10.67 2.35 4.25
CA LEU A 104 11.85 2.96 4.85
C LEU A 104 13.09 2.09 4.58
N PHE A 105 12.95 0.78 4.71
CA PHE A 105 14.05 -0.16 4.50
C PHE A 105 14.50 -0.18 3.05
N ASN A 106 13.55 -0.15 2.12
CA ASN A 106 13.85 -0.02 0.69
C ASN A 106 14.52 1.31 0.36
N LYS A 107 14.07 2.41 0.97
CA LYS A 107 14.64 3.76 0.75
C LYS A 107 16.10 3.88 1.21
N PHE A 108 16.45 3.22 2.31
CA PHE A 108 17.80 3.30 2.90
C PHE A 108 18.67 2.07 2.62
N ASN A 109 18.17 1.12 1.81
CA ASN A 109 18.85 -0.13 1.47
C ASN A 109 19.37 -0.90 2.70
N GLY A 110 18.51 -1.05 3.71
CA GLY A 110 18.86 -1.68 4.99
C GLY A 110 18.06 -1.14 6.17
N PHE A 111 18.55 -1.38 7.39
CA PHE A 111 17.93 -0.85 8.59
C PHE A 111 18.17 0.67 8.72
N PRO A 112 17.11 1.50 8.72
CA PRO A 112 17.27 2.94 8.93
C PRO A 112 17.61 3.26 10.39
N SER A 113 18.42 4.29 10.59
CA SER A 113 18.72 4.83 11.93
C SER A 113 17.47 5.29 12.67
N GLU A 114 17.53 5.33 14.01
CA GLU A 114 16.43 5.84 14.85
C GLU A 114 15.96 7.22 14.41
N ARG A 115 16.90 8.10 14.01
CA ARG A 115 16.59 9.46 13.58
C ARG A 115 15.79 9.48 12.28
N GLN A 116 16.18 8.67 11.29
CA GLN A 116 15.47 8.55 10.02
C GLN A 116 14.07 7.98 10.22
N GLN A 117 13.94 6.96 11.08
CA GLN A 117 12.65 6.38 11.44
C GLN A 117 11.76 7.40 12.17
N PHE A 118 12.32 8.10 13.16
CA PHE A 118 11.62 9.14 13.91
C PHE A 118 11.10 10.25 12.98
N ASP A 119 11.94 10.75 12.06
CA ASP A 119 11.52 11.82 11.15
C ASP A 119 10.36 11.35 10.25
N ALA A 120 10.39 10.10 9.76
CA ALA A 120 9.29 9.52 8.99
C ALA A 120 8.00 9.32 9.81
N TYR A 121 8.08 8.73 11.01
CA TYR A 121 6.92 8.51 11.86
C TYR A 121 6.34 9.82 12.38
N ARG A 122 7.17 10.84 12.65
CA ARG A 122 6.73 12.19 13.02
C ARG A 122 5.90 12.81 11.91
N ASP A 123 6.34 12.69 10.66
CA ASP A 123 5.62 13.26 9.53
C ASP A 123 4.25 12.56 9.33
N ILE A 124 4.17 11.27 9.65
CA ILE A 124 2.91 10.52 9.70
C ILE A 124 2.02 10.96 10.87
N ALA A 125 2.58 11.06 12.07
CA ALA A 125 1.85 11.52 13.27
C ALA A 125 1.23 12.90 13.04
N LYS A 126 2.00 13.84 12.48
CA LYS A 126 1.51 15.17 12.11
C LYS A 126 0.45 15.13 11.02
N SER A 127 0.60 14.25 10.03
CA SER A 127 -0.35 14.15 8.93
C SER A 127 -1.68 13.55 9.38
N ALA A 128 -1.64 12.56 10.29
CA ALA A 128 -2.81 11.88 10.85
C ALA A 128 -3.50 12.70 11.96
N ALA A 129 -2.75 13.52 12.70
CA ALA A 129 -3.25 14.37 13.78
C ALA A 129 -4.15 13.56 14.75
N ASP A 130 -5.36 14.06 15.03
CA ASP A 130 -6.32 13.44 15.95
C ASP A 130 -6.92 12.14 15.40
N ASP A 131 -6.94 11.95 14.07
CA ASP A 131 -7.45 10.73 13.44
C ASP A 131 -6.54 9.51 13.73
N GLY A 132 -5.27 9.79 14.06
CA GLY A 132 -4.26 8.82 14.46
C GLY A 132 -3.81 7.84 13.37
N ALA A 133 -2.75 7.09 13.68
CA ALA A 133 -2.17 6.11 12.78
C ALA A 133 -1.74 4.84 13.52
N ARG A 134 -2.05 3.67 12.94
CA ARG A 134 -1.55 2.38 13.41
C ARG A 134 -0.26 2.02 12.70
N ILE A 135 0.85 2.03 13.42
CA ILE A 135 2.17 1.74 12.86
C ILE A 135 2.44 0.25 12.95
N ARG A 136 2.60 -0.40 11.79
CA ARG A 136 3.10 -1.78 11.77
C ARG A 136 4.62 -1.75 11.88
N LEU A 137 5.13 -2.50 12.84
CA LEU A 137 6.56 -2.81 12.92
C LEU A 137 7.03 -3.45 11.60
N PHE A 138 8.33 -3.44 11.36
CA PHE A 138 8.86 -3.93 10.10
C PHE A 138 8.42 -5.38 9.80
N ASP A 139 7.88 -5.57 8.60
CA ASP A 139 7.48 -6.87 8.06
C ASP A 139 8.42 -7.19 6.89
N ILE A 140 9.65 -7.57 7.23
CA ILE A 140 10.72 -7.88 6.29
C ILE A 140 11.37 -9.21 6.67
N GLY A 141 11.89 -9.92 5.67
CA GLY A 141 12.65 -11.16 5.86
C GLY A 141 14.15 -10.88 5.73
N ILE A 142 14.99 -11.76 6.28
CA ILE A 142 16.45 -11.58 6.26
C ILE A 142 17.02 -11.44 4.84
N GLY A 143 16.47 -12.18 3.88
CA GLY A 143 16.85 -12.10 2.47
C GLY A 143 16.43 -10.83 1.74
N GLN A 144 15.64 -9.95 2.36
CA GLN A 144 15.30 -8.62 1.82
C GLN A 144 16.27 -7.53 2.30
N ILE A 145 17.13 -7.82 3.29
CA ILE A 145 18.02 -6.85 3.94
C ILE A 145 19.48 -7.12 3.57
N MET A 146 19.86 -8.40 3.50
CA MET A 146 21.23 -8.79 3.25
C MET A 146 21.43 -9.04 1.76
N ASP A 147 22.30 -8.24 1.14
CA ASP A 147 22.68 -8.43 -0.24
C ASP A 147 23.56 -9.69 -0.39
N HIS A 148 23.29 -10.40 -1.48
CA HIS A 148 24.00 -11.55 -2.07
C HIS A 148 24.94 -12.36 -1.16
N GLY A 149 24.42 -13.31 -0.37
CA GLY A 149 25.27 -14.29 0.33
C GLY A 149 24.58 -15.18 1.37
N VAL A 150 23.40 -14.81 1.84
CA VAL A 150 22.60 -15.65 2.75
C VAL A 150 21.86 -16.70 1.93
N GLU A 151 21.98 -17.98 2.32
CA GLU A 151 21.14 -19.04 1.74
C GLU A 151 19.68 -18.63 1.83
N ARG A 152 19.02 -18.55 0.67
CA ARG A 152 17.60 -18.22 0.64
C ARG A 152 16.83 -19.33 1.35
N GLU A 153 16.03 -18.94 2.35
CA GLU A 153 15.15 -19.87 3.03
C GLU A 153 14.26 -20.60 2.01
N LYS A 154 14.10 -21.92 2.17
CA LYS A 154 13.26 -22.74 1.26
C LYS A 154 11.82 -22.24 1.19
N ASN A 155 11.30 -21.70 2.29
CA ASN A 155 9.99 -21.07 2.35
C ASN A 155 10.05 -19.74 3.11
N PRO A 156 10.22 -18.61 2.40
CA PRO A 156 10.31 -17.29 3.03
C PRO A 156 9.05 -16.86 3.78
N ALA A 157 7.87 -17.38 3.41
CA ALA A 157 6.61 -17.05 4.09
C ALA A 157 6.54 -17.71 5.48
N LEU A 158 7.18 -18.87 5.65
CA LEU A 158 7.26 -19.59 6.93
C LEU A 158 8.57 -19.34 7.69
N GLY A 159 9.49 -18.57 7.11
CA GLY A 159 10.84 -18.34 7.63
C GLY A 159 10.96 -17.25 8.70
N LEU A 160 12.19 -16.74 8.83
CA LEU A 160 12.57 -15.69 9.77
C LEU A 160 12.20 -14.30 9.22
N ARG A 161 10.98 -13.87 9.54
CA ARG A 161 10.36 -12.64 9.03
C ARG A 161 9.61 -11.88 10.12
N ALA A 162 9.43 -10.57 9.91
CA ALA A 162 8.60 -9.70 10.73
C ALA A 162 8.95 -9.78 12.22
N VAL A 163 7.97 -10.01 13.09
CA VAL A 163 8.19 -10.12 14.55
C VAL A 163 9.22 -11.19 14.90
N ARG A 164 9.31 -12.31 14.17
CA ARG A 164 10.31 -13.36 14.43
C ARG A 164 11.72 -12.84 14.20
N LEU A 165 11.90 -12.10 13.11
CA LEU A 165 13.17 -11.44 12.81
C LEU A 165 13.47 -10.36 13.85
N GLY A 166 12.48 -9.55 14.24
CA GLY A 166 12.66 -8.52 15.28
C GLY A 166 13.04 -9.07 16.65
N LEU A 167 12.56 -10.27 17.00
CA LEU A 167 12.94 -10.95 18.24
C LEU A 167 14.40 -11.45 18.23
N VAL A 168 14.95 -11.75 17.05
CA VAL A 168 16.38 -12.06 16.85
C VAL A 168 17.21 -10.78 16.81
N LEU A 169 16.77 -9.77 16.07
CA LEU A 169 17.42 -8.47 15.90
C LEU A 169 16.87 -7.43 16.88
N ARG A 170 17.00 -7.71 18.19
CA ARG A 170 16.37 -6.87 19.24
C ARG A 170 16.76 -5.40 19.18
N GLN A 171 18.01 -5.09 18.85
CA GLN A 171 18.47 -3.69 18.74
C GLN A 171 17.72 -2.92 17.65
N GLU A 172 17.41 -3.56 16.52
CA GLU A 172 16.64 -2.94 15.43
C GLU A 172 15.17 -2.77 15.81
N LEU A 173 14.60 -3.75 16.48
CA LEU A 173 13.23 -3.67 17.01
C LEU A 173 13.10 -2.54 18.04
N GLU A 174 14.02 -2.44 18.99
CA GLU A 174 14.06 -1.37 19.99
C GLU A 174 14.25 0.01 19.34
N THR A 175 15.12 0.10 18.34
CA THR A 175 15.33 1.33 17.55
C THR A 175 14.02 1.80 16.91
N GLN A 176 13.27 0.89 16.30
CA GLN A 176 11.96 1.21 15.73
C GLN A 176 10.95 1.64 16.79
N ILE A 177 10.84 0.90 17.91
CA ILE A 177 9.91 1.23 18.99
C ILE A 177 10.23 2.60 19.60
N ARG A 178 11.50 2.90 19.89
CA ARG A 178 11.93 4.23 20.39
C ARG A 178 11.55 5.34 19.42
N ALA A 179 11.78 5.14 18.12
CA ALA A 179 11.39 6.10 17.09
C ALA A 179 9.88 6.36 17.06
N ILE A 180 9.04 5.32 17.19
CA ILE A 180 7.57 5.43 17.24
C ILE A 180 7.13 6.19 18.50
N ILE A 181 7.62 5.81 19.68
CA ILE A 181 7.28 6.47 20.95
C ILE A 181 7.68 7.96 20.93
N ARG A 182 8.86 8.28 20.37
CA ARG A 182 9.28 9.68 20.22
C ARG A 182 8.36 10.45 19.26
N ALA A 183 7.91 9.80 18.19
CA ALA A 183 7.01 10.41 17.22
C ALA A 183 5.58 10.59 17.74
N SER A 184 5.12 9.78 18.70
CA SER A 184 3.78 9.86 19.28
C SER A 184 3.52 11.15 20.06
N PHE A 185 4.56 11.92 20.37
CA PHE A 185 4.41 13.29 20.89
C PHE A 185 3.72 14.23 19.87
N TYR A 186 3.81 13.94 18.57
CA TYR A 186 3.32 14.83 17.51
C TYR A 186 1.95 14.43 16.93
N GLY A 187 1.33 13.39 17.47
CA GLY A 187 0.04 12.87 17.03
C GLY A 187 -0.20 11.45 17.53
N ARG A 188 -1.44 10.99 17.48
CA ARG A 188 -1.79 9.66 18.01
C ARG A 188 -1.18 8.56 17.13
N LEU A 189 -0.25 7.81 17.69
CA LEU A 189 0.31 6.60 17.09
C LEU A 189 -0.04 5.40 17.96
N ASP A 190 -0.65 4.39 17.34
CA ASP A 190 -0.99 3.09 17.94
C ASP A 190 -0.11 1.97 17.34
#